data_AF-A0A9D2DPZ7-F1
#
_entry.id   AF-A0A9D2DPZ7-F1
#
_cell.length_a   1.000
_cell.length_b   1.000
_cell.length_c   1.000
_cell.angle_alpha   90.00
_cell.angle_beta   90.00
_cell.angle_gamma   90.00
#
_symmetry.space_group_name_H-M   'P 1'
#
loop_
_entity.id
_entity.type
_entity.pdbx_description
1 polymer ?
#
loop_
_entity_poly.entity_id
_entity_poly.type
_entity_poly.pdbx_seq_one_letter_code
_entity_poly.pdbx_strand_id
1 'polypeptide(L)'
;MGAIFKREFKSFFTSPVGYILLAVMTCASGFFFYIFNVFNYSADLSYTFSNLFTVVLLVLPILTMRLFSEEKRQKTDQALLTSPASLTGIVLGKFFAALLMFVLSLVILLVFAVVIAFQVTPSWSVIIGNFLGLILVGGLVISIGLLISSLTESQLIAAIGTLGISVALIMMDSLSTIFSSIPAVGTVIDFLSVSQKYTEFTSGILNYAYVIFFLSMQALFVFLTVRVLDRKRWS
;
A
#
# COMPACT_ATOMS: atom_id res chain seq x y z
N MET A 1 19.01 11.12 -2.65
CA MET A 1 17.71 10.42 -2.81
C MET A 1 17.64 9.65 -4.14
N GLY A 2 17.82 10.31 -5.29
CA GLY A 2 17.64 9.66 -6.61
C GLY A 2 18.49 8.40 -6.88
N ALA A 3 19.74 8.36 -6.41
CA ALA A 3 20.59 7.17 -6.58
C ALA A 3 20.06 5.94 -5.84
N ILE A 4 19.55 6.12 -4.61
CA ILE A 4 18.97 5.04 -3.80
C ILE A 4 17.68 4.57 -4.44
N PHE A 5 16.79 5.50 -4.79
CA PHE A 5 15.56 5.18 -5.50
C PHE A 5 15.81 4.32 -6.75
N LYS A 6 16.76 4.73 -7.61
CA LYS A 6 17.09 4.01 -8.85
C LYS A 6 17.63 2.60 -8.56
N ARG A 7 18.48 2.47 -7.53
CA ARG A 7 19.03 1.18 -7.08
C ARG A 7 17.92 0.24 -6.61
N GLU A 8 17.06 0.71 -5.71
CA GLU A 8 15.96 -0.08 -5.14
C GLU A 8 14.94 -0.46 -6.21
N PHE A 9 14.56 0.50 -7.06
CA PHE A 9 13.63 0.25 -8.16
C PHE A 9 14.17 -0.82 -9.13
N LYS A 10 15.45 -0.74 -9.49
CA LYS A 10 16.09 -1.78 -10.32
C LYS A 10 16.12 -3.14 -9.61
N SER A 11 16.37 -3.16 -8.30
CA SER A 11 16.36 -4.37 -7.48
C SER A 11 15.04 -5.14 -7.57
N PHE A 12 13.90 -4.43 -7.64
CA PHE A 12 12.59 -5.07 -7.81
C PHE A 12 12.47 -5.87 -9.11
N PHE A 13 13.02 -5.38 -10.23
CA PHE A 13 13.00 -6.07 -11.53
C PHE A 13 14.07 -7.13 -11.69
N THR A 14 15.13 -7.11 -10.89
CA THR A 14 16.13 -8.20 -10.89
C THR A 14 15.74 -9.35 -9.97
N SER A 15 14.71 -9.16 -9.15
CA SER A 15 14.25 -10.14 -8.18
C SER A 15 12.88 -10.73 -8.53
N PRO A 16 12.56 -11.97 -8.11
CA PRO A 16 11.25 -12.57 -8.38
C PRO A 16 10.07 -11.80 -7.78
N VAL A 17 10.27 -11.10 -6.66
CA VAL A 17 9.19 -10.46 -5.89
C VAL A 17 8.43 -9.40 -6.69
N GLY A 18 9.13 -8.60 -7.50
CA GLY A 18 8.50 -7.58 -8.34
C GLY A 18 7.55 -8.21 -9.36
N TYR A 19 7.98 -9.27 -10.03
CA TYR A 19 7.16 -10.01 -10.99
C TYR A 19 6.00 -10.73 -10.33
N ILE A 20 6.19 -11.30 -9.13
CA ILE A 20 5.10 -11.93 -8.36
C ILE A 20 4.03 -10.89 -8.04
N LEU A 21 4.40 -9.68 -7.60
CA LEU A 21 3.43 -8.62 -7.35
C LEU A 21 2.68 -8.23 -8.62
N LEU A 22 3.37 -8.02 -9.75
CA LEU A 22 2.72 -7.71 -11.03
C LEU A 22 1.76 -8.82 -11.46
N ALA A 23 2.17 -10.08 -11.36
CA ALA A 23 1.37 -11.23 -11.74
C ALA A 23 0.13 -11.40 -10.85
N VAL A 24 0.28 -11.32 -9.53
CA VAL A 24 -0.83 -11.45 -8.58
C VAL A 24 -1.82 -10.30 -8.75
N MET A 25 -1.34 -9.06 -8.88
CA MET A 25 -2.21 -7.89 -9.08
C MET A 25 -2.95 -7.96 -10.43
N THR A 26 -2.28 -8.37 -11.50
CA THR A 26 -2.90 -8.56 -12.82
C THR A 26 -3.93 -9.67 -12.79
N CYS A 27 -3.61 -10.82 -12.18
CA CYS A 27 -4.50 -11.97 -12.11
C CYS A 27 -5.73 -11.67 -11.23
N ALA A 28 -5.54 -11.11 -10.04
CA ALA A 28 -6.62 -10.77 -9.13
C ALA A 28 -7.54 -9.70 -9.73
N SER A 29 -6.96 -8.67 -10.36
CA SER A 29 -7.73 -7.61 -11.01
C SER A 29 -8.52 -8.13 -12.21
N GLY A 30 -7.94 -8.98 -13.06
CA GLY A 30 -8.64 -9.64 -14.15
C GLY A 30 -9.77 -10.54 -13.67
N PHE A 31 -9.55 -11.30 -12.59
CA PHE A 31 -10.56 -12.16 -11.98
C PHE A 31 -11.76 -11.36 -11.47
N PHE A 32 -11.53 -10.29 -10.70
CA PHE A 32 -12.62 -9.44 -10.19
C PHE A 32 -13.31 -8.64 -11.30
N PHE A 33 -12.57 -8.21 -12.32
CA PHE A 33 -13.17 -7.56 -13.48
C PHE A 33 -14.11 -8.51 -14.22
N TYR A 34 -13.68 -9.75 -14.46
CA TYR A 34 -14.50 -10.77 -15.10
C TYR A 34 -15.78 -11.04 -14.30
N ILE A 35 -15.66 -11.31 -13.00
CA ILE A 35 -16.83 -11.63 -12.18
C ILE A 35 -17.80 -10.44 -12.14
N PHE A 36 -17.34 -9.25 -11.74
CA PHE A 36 -18.27 -8.16 -11.43
C PHE A 36 -18.74 -7.36 -12.64
N ASN A 37 -17.99 -7.34 -13.74
CA ASN A 37 -18.38 -6.57 -14.93
C ASN A 37 -18.83 -7.47 -16.07
N VAL A 38 -18.00 -8.45 -16.46
CA VAL A 38 -18.29 -9.27 -17.65
C VAL A 38 -19.40 -10.27 -17.38
N PHE A 39 -19.29 -11.06 -16.31
CA PHE A 39 -20.26 -12.10 -15.98
C PHE A 39 -21.59 -11.54 -15.50
N ASN A 40 -21.57 -10.43 -14.76
CA ASN A 40 -22.76 -9.74 -14.25
C ASN A 40 -23.34 -8.70 -15.24
N TYR A 41 -22.77 -8.55 -16.44
CA TYR A 41 -23.19 -7.55 -17.43
C TYR A 41 -23.30 -6.13 -16.86
N SER A 42 -22.34 -5.74 -16.02
CA SER A 42 -22.30 -4.43 -15.37
C SER A 42 -21.13 -3.61 -15.90
N ALA A 43 -21.35 -2.32 -16.06
CA ALA A 43 -20.30 -1.34 -16.37
C ALA A 43 -19.73 -0.67 -15.09
N ASP A 44 -20.26 -1.02 -13.92
CA ASP A 44 -19.85 -0.43 -12.64
C ASP A 44 -18.60 -1.12 -12.08
N LEU A 45 -17.47 -0.40 -12.16
CA LEU A 45 -16.17 -0.85 -11.65
C LEU A 45 -16.04 -0.79 -10.12
N SER A 46 -16.99 -0.16 -9.41
CA SER A 46 -16.91 0.06 -7.96
C SER A 46 -16.67 -1.24 -7.20
N TYR A 47 -17.34 -2.33 -7.60
CA TYR A 47 -17.17 -3.65 -6.98
C TYR A 47 -15.80 -4.26 -7.25
N THR A 48 -15.27 -4.12 -8.47
CA THR A 48 -13.92 -4.59 -8.81
C THR A 48 -12.88 -3.88 -7.95
N PHE A 49 -12.95 -2.56 -7.85
CA PHE A 49 -12.01 -1.80 -7.02
C PHE A 49 -12.20 -2.02 -5.51
N SER A 50 -13.44 -2.23 -5.05
CA SER A 50 -13.72 -2.57 -3.66
C SER A 50 -13.08 -3.89 -3.25
N ASN A 51 -13.01 -4.88 -4.15
CA ASN A 51 -12.34 -6.15 -3.86
C ASN A 51 -10.82 -6.05 -4.00
N LEU A 52 -10.34 -5.20 -4.91
CA LEU A 52 -8.91 -4.93 -5.04
C LEU A 52 -8.30 -4.28 -3.80
N PHE A 53 -9.07 -3.52 -3.03
CA PHE A 53 -8.65 -3.04 -1.72
C PHE A 53 -8.09 -4.17 -0.84
N THR A 54 -8.88 -5.22 -0.63
CA THR A 54 -8.48 -6.38 0.18
C THR A 54 -7.23 -7.05 -0.37
N VAL A 55 -7.13 -7.21 -1.70
CA VAL A 55 -5.94 -7.77 -2.35
C VAL A 55 -4.70 -6.94 -2.05
N VAL A 56 -4.79 -5.62 -2.19
CA VAL A 56 -3.68 -4.69 -1.97
C VAL A 56 -3.16 -4.81 -0.55
N LEU A 57 -4.06 -4.86 0.44
CA LEU A 57 -3.70 -5.00 1.86
C LEU A 57 -2.99 -6.34 2.16
N LEU A 58 -3.33 -7.41 1.43
CA LEU A 58 -2.72 -8.73 1.61
C LEU A 58 -1.40 -8.92 0.85
N VAL A 59 -1.26 -8.31 -0.33
CA VAL A 59 -0.11 -8.50 -1.22
C VAL A 59 1.06 -7.57 -0.87
N LEU A 60 0.79 -6.33 -0.47
CA LEU A 60 1.84 -5.35 -0.16
C LEU A 60 2.82 -5.74 0.97
N PRO A 61 2.42 -6.47 2.03
CA PRO A 61 3.35 -7.03 3.00
C PRO A 61 4.51 -7.81 2.35
N ILE A 62 4.25 -8.52 1.24
CA ILE A 62 5.25 -9.31 0.51
C ILE A 62 6.22 -8.39 -0.23
N LEU A 63 5.76 -7.24 -0.74
CA LEU A 63 6.61 -6.25 -1.40
C LEU A 63 7.56 -5.58 -0.39
N THR A 64 7.05 -5.24 0.80
CA THR A 64 7.76 -4.40 1.77
C THR A 64 8.66 -5.18 2.72
N MET A 65 8.42 -6.49 2.89
CA MET A 65 9.10 -7.30 3.91
C MET A 65 10.62 -7.18 3.87
N ARG A 66 11.21 -7.09 2.66
CA ARG A 66 12.67 -7.11 2.44
C ARG A 66 13.36 -5.75 2.45
N LEU A 67 12.60 -4.65 2.44
CA LEU A 67 13.13 -3.30 2.22
C LEU A 67 14.30 -2.96 3.16
N PHE A 68 14.21 -3.30 4.45
CA PHE A 68 15.30 -3.14 5.42
C PHE A 68 15.75 -4.45 6.06
N SER A 69 14.85 -5.43 6.21
CA SER A 69 15.19 -6.71 6.84
C SER A 69 16.28 -7.47 6.08
N GLU A 70 16.30 -7.37 4.74
CA GLU A 70 17.31 -8.04 3.92
C GLU A 70 18.69 -7.40 4.06
N GLU A 71 18.76 -6.07 4.11
CA GLU A 71 20.03 -5.36 4.28
C GLU A 71 20.68 -5.71 5.63
N LYS A 72 19.87 -5.81 6.69
CA LYS A 72 20.33 -6.27 8.01
C LYS A 72 20.74 -7.72 8.02
N ARG A 73 19.93 -8.60 7.42
CA ARG A 73 20.26 -10.04 7.31
C ARG A 73 21.60 -10.26 6.62
N GLN A 74 21.91 -9.44 5.61
CA GLN A 74 23.17 -9.48 4.87
C GLN A 74 24.30 -8.65 5.51
N LYS A 75 24.06 -8.00 6.67
CA LYS A 75 25.01 -7.08 7.35
C LYS A 75 25.51 -5.94 6.46
N THR A 76 24.71 -5.55 5.48
CA THR A 76 24.98 -4.42 4.57
C THR A 76 24.38 -3.11 5.08
N ASP A 77 23.63 -3.18 6.18
CA ASP A 77 23.05 -2.02 6.87
C ASP A 77 24.13 -1.07 7.41
N GLN A 78 25.27 -1.59 7.88
CA GLN A 78 26.40 -0.76 8.34
C GLN A 78 26.97 0.12 7.23
N ALA A 79 27.15 -0.44 6.02
CA ALA A 79 27.63 0.32 4.86
C ALA A 79 26.62 1.41 4.44
N LEU A 80 25.33 1.14 4.62
CA LEU A 80 24.26 2.08 4.31
C LEU A 80 24.17 3.22 5.34
N LEU A 81 24.31 2.91 6.64
CA LEU A 81 24.29 3.90 7.72
C LEU A 81 25.56 4.78 7.77
N THR A 82 26.68 4.28 7.27
CA THR A 82 27.94 5.04 7.15
C THR A 82 28.06 5.82 5.84
N SER A 83 27.16 5.58 4.88
CA SER A 83 27.12 6.35 3.63
C SER A 83 26.83 7.84 3.89
N PRO A 84 27.34 8.76 3.05
CA PRO A 84 27.10 10.20 3.21
C PRO A 84 25.65 10.62 2.94
N ALA A 85 24.76 9.66 2.64
CA ALA A 85 23.35 9.94 2.38
C ALA A 85 22.58 10.19 3.69
N SER A 86 21.72 11.21 3.69
CA SER A 86 20.79 11.45 4.79
C SER A 86 19.88 10.23 5.03
N LEU A 87 19.64 9.86 6.29
CA LEU A 87 18.72 8.78 6.68
C LEU A 87 17.32 8.98 6.08
N THR A 88 16.78 10.20 6.14
CA THR A 88 15.51 10.56 5.51
C THR A 88 15.50 10.26 4.01
N GLY A 89 16.60 10.55 3.31
CA GLY A 89 16.75 10.26 1.89
C GLY A 89 16.89 8.78 1.54
N ILE A 90 17.37 7.95 2.45
CA ILE A 90 17.36 6.49 2.32
C ILE A 90 15.93 5.98 2.43
N VAL A 91 15.22 6.33 3.51
CA VAL A 91 13.86 5.85 3.78
C VAL A 91 12.90 6.31 2.68
N LEU A 92 12.94 7.59 2.29
CA LEU A 92 12.13 8.11 1.19
C LEU A 92 12.47 7.45 -0.15
N GLY A 93 13.75 7.18 -0.42
CA GLY A 93 14.17 6.48 -1.62
C GLY A 93 13.55 5.09 -1.74
N LYS A 94 13.54 4.32 -0.64
CA LYS A 94 12.90 3.00 -0.56
C LYS A 94 11.38 3.07 -0.63
N PHE A 95 10.76 4.04 0.05
CA PHE A 95 9.32 4.29 -0.01
C PHE A 95 8.85 4.56 -1.43
N PHE A 96 9.44 5.55 -2.11
CA PHE A 96 9.04 5.90 -3.47
C PHE A 96 9.34 4.78 -4.47
N ALA A 97 10.42 4.01 -4.29
CA ALA A 97 10.72 2.87 -5.16
C ALA A 97 9.64 1.77 -5.04
N ALA A 98 9.24 1.43 -3.82
CA ALA A 98 8.16 0.48 -3.58
C ALA A 98 6.80 1.01 -4.06
N LEU A 99 6.52 2.30 -3.83
CA LEU A 99 5.29 2.95 -4.28
C LEU A 99 5.21 2.97 -5.81
N LEU A 100 6.30 3.27 -6.51
CA LEU A 100 6.32 3.24 -7.98
C LEU A 100 6.09 1.82 -8.51
N MET A 101 6.73 0.81 -7.92
CA MET A 101 6.47 -0.60 -8.29
C MET A 101 5.00 -0.99 -8.11
N PHE A 102 4.39 -0.54 -7.02
CA PHE A 102 2.98 -0.74 -6.79
C PHE A 102 2.10 0.01 -7.80
N VAL A 103 2.39 1.28 -8.10
CA VAL A 103 1.67 2.04 -9.14
C VAL A 103 1.75 1.36 -10.50
N LEU A 104 2.91 0.81 -10.88
CA LEU A 104 3.05 0.04 -12.12
C LEU A 104 2.14 -1.19 -12.14
N SER A 105 1.92 -1.84 -11.00
CA SER A 105 0.98 -2.97 -10.91
C SER A 105 -0.48 -2.58 -11.11
N LEU A 106 -0.83 -1.31 -10.89
CA LEU A 106 -2.18 -0.80 -11.09
C LEU A 106 -2.46 -0.38 -12.54
N VAL A 107 -1.44 -0.31 -13.40
CA VAL A 107 -1.60 0.13 -14.81
C VAL A 107 -2.60 -0.75 -15.57
N ILE A 108 -2.70 -2.05 -15.22
CA ILE A 108 -3.68 -2.97 -15.81
C ILE A 108 -5.13 -2.47 -15.66
N LEU A 109 -5.44 -1.71 -14.60
CA LEU A 109 -6.78 -1.19 -14.34
C LEU A 109 -7.21 -0.15 -15.39
N LEU A 110 -6.24 0.55 -16.01
CA LEU A 110 -6.53 1.46 -17.13
C LEU A 110 -7.02 0.69 -18.36
N VAL A 111 -6.53 -0.54 -18.57
CA VAL A 111 -7.01 -1.41 -19.66
C VAL A 111 -8.48 -1.73 -19.46
N PHE A 112 -8.92 -2.01 -18.23
CA PHE A 112 -10.34 -2.28 -17.93
C PHE A 112 -11.23 -1.06 -18.19
N ALA A 113 -10.77 0.14 -17.81
CA ALA A 113 -11.45 1.39 -18.12
C ALA A 113 -11.64 1.58 -19.63
N VAL A 114 -10.59 1.30 -20.42
CA VAL A 114 -10.64 1.38 -21.89
C VAL A 114 -11.60 0.33 -22.48
N VAL A 115 -11.59 -0.91 -21.97
CA VAL A 115 -12.51 -1.97 -22.43
C VAL A 115 -13.97 -1.59 -22.21
N ILE A 116 -14.31 -1.04 -21.05
CA ILE A 116 -15.68 -0.55 -20.78
C ILE A 116 -16.02 0.64 -21.68
N ALA A 117 -15.07 1.56 -21.91
CA ALA A 117 -15.28 2.76 -22.71
C ALA A 117 -15.73 2.48 -24.16
N PHE A 118 -15.41 1.30 -24.71
CA PHE A 118 -15.88 0.90 -26.03
C PHE A 118 -17.37 0.52 -26.06
N GLN A 119 -17.96 0.14 -24.93
CA GLN A 119 -19.37 -0.27 -24.87
C GLN A 119 -20.26 0.79 -24.22
N VAL A 120 -19.76 1.45 -23.17
CA VAL A 120 -20.53 2.39 -22.35
C VAL A 120 -19.61 3.54 -21.92
N THR A 121 -20.17 4.74 -21.73
CA THR A 121 -19.43 5.87 -21.14
C THR A 121 -19.03 5.55 -19.70
N PRO A 122 -17.73 5.38 -19.38
CA PRO A 122 -17.31 5.04 -18.04
C PRO A 122 -17.48 6.21 -17.07
N SER A 123 -17.79 5.90 -15.82
CA SER A 123 -17.77 6.88 -14.74
C SER A 123 -16.32 7.25 -14.39
N TRP A 124 -15.79 8.28 -15.05
CA TRP A 124 -14.41 8.74 -14.85
C TRP A 124 -14.11 9.16 -13.41
N SER A 125 -15.09 9.70 -12.69
CA SER A 125 -14.97 10.03 -11.25
C SER A 125 -14.65 8.79 -10.42
N VAL A 126 -15.34 7.68 -10.68
CA VAL A 126 -15.11 6.38 -10.02
C VAL A 126 -13.73 5.85 -10.35
N ILE A 127 -13.32 5.89 -11.63
CA ILE A 127 -12.01 5.36 -12.04
C ILE A 127 -10.86 6.14 -11.39
N ILE A 128 -10.90 7.47 -11.48
CA ILE A 128 -9.86 8.35 -10.90
C ILE A 128 -9.86 8.24 -9.38
N GLY A 129 -11.05 8.25 -8.77
CA GLY A 129 -11.25 8.09 -7.33
C GLY A 129 -10.61 6.81 -6.80
N ASN A 130 -10.92 5.68 -7.43
CA ASN A 130 -10.37 4.39 -7.05
C ASN A 130 -8.86 4.29 -7.28
N PHE A 131 -8.34 4.81 -8.40
CA PHE A 131 -6.90 4.77 -8.67
C PHE A 131 -6.14 5.55 -7.60
N LEU A 132 -6.62 6.75 -7.26
CA LEU A 132 -6.05 7.57 -6.20
C LEU A 132 -6.20 6.91 -4.83
N GLY A 133 -7.39 6.38 -4.51
CA GLY A 133 -7.66 5.66 -3.27
C GLY A 133 -6.73 4.46 -3.07
N LEU A 134 -6.53 3.64 -4.11
CA LEU A 134 -5.62 2.50 -4.07
C LEU A 134 -4.17 2.91 -3.87
N ILE A 135 -3.72 3.99 -4.51
CA ILE A 135 -2.37 4.53 -4.30
C ILE A 135 -2.18 5.00 -2.87
N LEU A 136 -3.17 5.68 -2.29
CA LEU A 136 -3.11 6.18 -0.92
C LEU A 136 -3.11 5.06 0.12
N VAL A 137 -3.99 4.07 -0.05
CA VAL A 137 -4.05 2.87 0.79
C VAL A 137 -2.77 2.06 0.65
N GLY A 138 -2.29 1.87 -0.59
CA GLY A 138 -1.06 1.14 -0.85
C GLY A 138 0.16 1.84 -0.26
N GLY A 139 0.25 3.16 -0.39
CA GLY A 139 1.27 3.97 0.26
C GLY A 139 1.25 3.82 1.78
N LEU A 140 0.07 3.78 2.40
CA LEU A 140 -0.06 3.55 3.84
C LEU A 140 0.52 2.18 4.24
N VAL A 141 0.12 1.10 3.58
CA VAL A 141 0.64 -0.25 3.87
C VAL A 141 2.14 -0.33 3.61
N ILE A 142 2.65 0.33 2.56
CA ILE A 142 4.09 0.39 2.27
C ILE A 142 4.84 1.12 3.39
N SER A 143 4.31 2.23 3.89
CA SER A 143 4.93 2.99 4.99
C SER A 143 4.96 2.20 6.31
N ILE A 144 3.90 1.44 6.60
CA ILE A 144 3.84 0.52 7.75
C ILE A 144 4.86 -0.61 7.56
N GLY A 145 4.90 -1.21 6.37
CA GLY A 145 5.83 -2.29 6.05
C GLY A 145 7.29 -1.87 6.12
N LEU A 146 7.62 -0.64 5.74
CA LEU A 146 8.95 -0.05 5.94
C LEU A 146 9.33 0.02 7.41
N LEU A 147 8.43 0.53 8.26
CA LEU A 147 8.67 0.62 9.70
C LEU A 147 8.94 -0.77 10.28
N ILE A 148 8.08 -1.75 9.99
CA ILE A 148 8.20 -3.11 10.53
C ILE A 148 9.48 -3.78 10.03
N SER A 149 9.79 -3.67 8.74
CA SER A 149 11.03 -4.17 8.16
C SER A 149 12.27 -3.53 8.82
N SER A 150 12.18 -2.25 9.22
CA SER A 150 13.23 -1.55 9.96
C SER A 150 13.38 -1.98 11.42
N LEU A 151 12.47 -2.79 11.96
CA LEU A 151 12.54 -3.32 13.33
C LEU A 151 13.04 -4.77 13.41
N THR A 152 12.97 -5.54 12.32
CA THR A 152 13.36 -6.96 12.30
C THR A 152 14.48 -7.26 11.29
N GLU A 153 15.18 -8.36 11.48
CA GLU A 153 16.19 -8.91 10.55
C GLU A 153 15.61 -10.04 9.68
N SER A 154 14.45 -10.60 10.07
CA SER A 154 13.79 -11.68 9.34
C SER A 154 12.73 -11.14 8.38
N GLN A 155 12.88 -11.42 7.09
CA GLN A 155 11.89 -11.11 6.06
C GLN A 155 10.52 -11.71 6.41
N LEU A 156 10.48 -12.93 6.94
CA LEU A 156 9.24 -13.60 7.29
C LEU A 156 8.51 -12.90 8.44
N ILE A 157 9.24 -12.49 9.48
CA ILE A 157 8.67 -11.73 10.60
C ILE A 157 8.17 -10.36 10.11
N ALA A 158 8.92 -9.71 9.21
CA ALA A 158 8.49 -8.43 8.63
C ALA A 158 7.19 -8.57 7.83
N ALA A 159 7.09 -9.61 7.02
CA ALA A 159 5.90 -9.92 6.23
C ALA A 159 4.69 -10.18 7.11
N ILE A 160 4.81 -11.08 8.10
CA ILE A 160 3.72 -11.45 9.00
C ILE A 160 3.27 -10.26 9.85
N GLY A 161 4.21 -9.45 10.36
CA GLY A 161 3.87 -8.25 11.14
C GLY A 161 3.10 -7.22 10.31
N THR A 162 3.55 -6.98 9.07
CA THR A 162 2.85 -6.06 8.15
C THR A 162 1.48 -6.60 7.77
N LEU A 163 1.38 -7.90 7.47
CA LEU A 163 0.13 -8.56 7.13
C LEU A 163 -0.85 -8.53 8.31
N GLY A 164 -0.38 -8.77 9.54
CA GLY A 164 -1.22 -8.70 10.74
C GLY A 164 -1.84 -7.32 10.94
N ILE A 165 -1.06 -6.25 10.72
CA ILE A 165 -1.56 -4.88 10.76
C ILE A 165 -2.52 -4.60 9.59
N SER A 166 -2.20 -5.05 8.38
CA SER A 166 -3.12 -4.94 7.23
C SER A 166 -4.47 -5.62 7.50
N VAL A 167 -4.48 -6.83 8.07
CA VAL A 167 -5.71 -7.56 8.43
C VAL A 167 -6.47 -6.80 9.52
N ALA A 168 -5.77 -6.26 10.52
CA ALA A 168 -6.41 -5.43 11.55
C ALA A 168 -7.09 -4.19 10.94
N LEU A 169 -6.48 -3.55 9.92
CA LEU A 169 -7.09 -2.42 9.21
C LEU A 169 -8.36 -2.82 8.46
N ILE A 170 -8.41 -4.01 7.84
CA ILE A 170 -9.62 -4.53 7.18
C ILE A 170 -10.73 -4.75 8.22
N MET A 171 -10.38 -5.26 9.39
CA MET A 171 -11.34 -5.60 10.45
C MET A 171 -11.85 -4.38 11.25
N MET A 172 -11.35 -3.16 11.02
CA MET A 172 -11.72 -1.99 11.81
C MET A 172 -13.23 -1.71 11.80
N ASP A 173 -13.90 -1.91 10.66
CA ASP A 173 -15.35 -1.68 10.56
C ASP A 173 -16.13 -2.68 11.42
N SER A 174 -15.70 -3.94 11.43
CA SER A 174 -16.26 -4.98 12.30
C SER A 174 -16.00 -4.67 13.77
N LEU A 175 -14.85 -4.08 14.11
CA LEU A 175 -14.56 -3.67 15.49
C LEU A 175 -15.42 -2.48 15.92
N SER A 176 -15.71 -1.52 15.03
CA SER A 176 -16.57 -0.36 15.32
C SER A 176 -17.96 -0.81 15.78
N THR A 177 -18.53 -1.83 15.13
CA THR A 177 -19.85 -2.37 15.50
C THR A 177 -19.86 -3.06 16.86
N ILE A 178 -18.79 -3.78 17.22
CA ILE A 178 -18.64 -4.47 18.52
C ILE A 178 -18.49 -3.46 19.67
N PHE A 179 -17.71 -2.40 19.47
CA PHE A 179 -17.41 -1.39 20.50
C PHE A 179 -18.35 -0.18 20.44
N SER A 180 -19.47 -0.30 19.75
CA SER A 180 -20.49 0.75 19.59
C SER A 180 -21.09 1.22 20.93
N SER A 181 -21.00 0.40 21.98
CA SER A 181 -21.41 0.72 23.35
C SER A 181 -20.46 1.66 24.09
N ILE A 182 -19.23 1.90 23.58
CA ILE A 182 -18.23 2.78 24.19
C ILE A 182 -17.90 3.92 23.21
N PRO A 183 -18.54 5.11 23.34
CA PRO A 183 -18.43 6.19 22.35
C PRO A 183 -17.00 6.67 22.08
N ALA A 184 -16.15 6.71 23.11
CA ALA A 184 -14.75 7.12 22.98
C ALA A 184 -13.94 6.13 22.12
N VAL A 185 -14.19 4.82 22.26
CA VAL A 185 -13.51 3.78 21.49
C VAL A 185 -14.02 3.77 20.05
N GLY A 186 -15.34 3.87 19.85
CA GLY A 186 -15.95 3.98 18.52
C GLY A 186 -15.35 5.13 17.70
N THR A 187 -15.23 6.33 18.30
CA THR A 187 -14.65 7.51 17.63
C THR A 187 -13.22 7.26 17.14
N VAL A 188 -12.39 6.58 17.94
CA VAL A 188 -11.01 6.25 17.58
C VAL A 188 -10.97 5.21 16.46
N ILE A 189 -11.83 4.19 16.52
CA ILE A 189 -11.92 3.16 15.49
C ILE A 189 -12.38 3.77 14.16
N ASP A 190 -13.40 4.61 14.16
CA ASP A 190 -13.90 5.28 12.95
C ASP A 190 -12.84 6.23 12.36
N PHE A 191 -12.09 6.93 13.23
CA PHE A 191 -10.94 7.73 12.78
C PHE A 191 -9.87 6.86 12.11
N LEU A 192 -9.56 5.68 12.65
CA LEU A 192 -8.56 4.76 12.08
C LEU A 192 -9.10 3.88 10.95
N SER A 193 -10.41 3.83 10.72
CA SER A 193 -10.99 2.99 9.68
C SER A 193 -10.52 3.46 8.30
N VAL A 194 -9.70 2.62 7.67
CA VAL A 194 -9.20 2.81 6.31
C VAL A 194 -10.26 2.37 5.30
N SER A 195 -11.02 1.31 5.62
CA SER A 195 -12.08 0.76 4.78
C SER A 195 -13.22 1.76 4.55
N GLN A 196 -13.74 2.41 5.60
CA GLN A 196 -14.78 3.45 5.48
C GLN A 196 -14.31 4.63 4.61
N LYS A 197 -13.05 5.04 4.75
CA LYS A 197 -12.52 6.15 3.94
C LYS A 197 -12.37 5.73 2.49
N TYR A 198 -12.01 4.46 2.24
CA TYR A 198 -11.86 3.91 0.91
C TYR A 198 -13.18 3.79 0.14
N THR A 199 -14.32 3.56 0.80
CA THR A 199 -15.63 3.44 0.13
C THR A 199 -16.12 4.75 -0.51
N GLU A 200 -15.74 5.92 0.00
CA GLU A 200 -16.01 7.19 -0.68
C GLU A 200 -15.24 7.28 -2.01
N PHE A 201 -13.98 6.81 -2.04
CA PHE A 201 -13.23 6.74 -3.28
C PHE A 201 -13.85 5.75 -4.27
N THR A 202 -14.41 4.62 -3.79
CA THR A 202 -15.06 3.64 -4.67
C THR A 202 -16.33 4.18 -5.31
N SER A 203 -17.05 5.08 -4.64
CA SER A 203 -18.22 5.78 -5.20
C SER A 203 -17.86 6.98 -6.08
N GLY A 204 -16.57 7.27 -6.28
CA GLY A 204 -16.10 8.40 -7.09
C GLY A 204 -16.14 9.75 -6.37
N ILE A 205 -16.31 9.75 -5.05
CA ILE A 205 -16.29 10.95 -4.21
C ILE A 205 -14.85 11.18 -3.73
N LEU A 206 -14.26 12.31 -4.14
CA LEU A 206 -12.93 12.71 -3.72
C LEU A 206 -12.99 13.63 -2.49
N ASN A 207 -12.90 13.02 -1.32
CA ASN A 207 -12.87 13.75 -0.06
C ASN A 207 -11.43 14.15 0.33
N TYR A 208 -11.14 15.45 0.29
CA TYR A 208 -9.81 15.99 0.61
C TYR A 208 -9.34 15.63 2.03
N ALA A 209 -10.27 15.51 3.00
CA ALA A 209 -9.92 15.15 4.37
C ALA A 209 -9.31 13.74 4.42
N TYR A 210 -9.81 12.80 3.63
CA TYR A 210 -9.29 11.43 3.58
C TYR A 210 -7.95 11.35 2.86
N VAL A 211 -7.76 12.16 1.82
CA VAL A 211 -6.44 12.29 1.17
C VAL A 211 -5.39 12.78 2.16
N ILE A 212 -5.70 13.84 2.92
CA ILE A 212 -4.81 14.39 3.95
C ILE A 212 -4.55 13.35 5.05
N PHE A 213 -5.58 12.62 5.50
CA PHE A 213 -5.43 11.52 6.44
C PHE A 213 -4.43 10.46 5.96
N PHE A 214 -4.57 9.95 4.74
CA PHE A 214 -3.65 8.95 4.21
C PHE A 214 -2.22 9.48 4.09
N LEU A 215 -2.04 10.69 3.58
CA LEU A 215 -0.71 11.31 3.43
C LEU A 215 -0.05 11.57 4.79
N SER A 216 -0.81 12.05 5.78
CA SER A 216 -0.30 12.28 7.13
C SER A 216 0.12 10.97 7.82
N MET A 217 -0.66 9.90 7.68
CA MET A 217 -0.29 8.58 8.19
C MET A 217 0.95 8.02 7.50
N GLN A 218 1.05 8.14 6.18
CA GLN A 218 2.26 7.76 5.43
C GLN A 218 3.48 8.53 5.94
N ALA A 219 3.37 9.84 6.09
CA ALA A 219 4.44 10.69 6.60
C ALA A 219 4.85 10.31 8.03
N LEU A 220 3.88 10.00 8.91
CA LEU A 220 4.12 9.54 10.27
C LEU A 220 4.95 8.25 10.30
N PHE A 221 4.54 7.21 9.58
CA PHE A 221 5.26 5.93 9.57
C PHE A 221 6.64 6.03 8.93
N VAL A 222 6.78 6.82 7.86
CA VAL A 222 8.09 7.14 7.27
C VAL A 222 8.98 7.86 8.28
N PHE A 223 8.46 8.86 8.98
CA PHE A 223 9.19 9.58 10.02
C PHE A 223 9.63 8.67 11.16
N LEU A 224 8.74 7.80 11.66
CA LEU A 224 9.07 6.81 12.68
C LEU A 224 10.18 5.87 12.21
N THR A 225 10.15 5.45 10.94
CA THR A 225 11.21 4.62 10.35
C THR A 225 12.56 5.33 10.37
N VAL A 226 12.60 6.62 10.04
CA VAL A 226 13.83 7.43 10.12
C VAL A 226 14.36 7.47 11.56
N ARG A 227 13.48 7.66 12.55
CA ARG A 227 13.87 7.70 13.98
C ARG A 227 14.41 6.37 14.49
N VAL A 228 13.84 5.25 14.04
CA VAL A 228 14.34 3.91 14.36
C VAL A 228 15.77 3.73 13.84
N LEU A 229 16.05 4.18 12.61
CA LEU A 229 17.39 4.09 12.01
C LEU A 229 18.39 5.05 12.67
N ASP A 230 17.96 6.26 13.04
CA ASP A 230 18.79 7.26 13.71
C ASP A 230 19.27 6.75 15.08
N ARG A 231 18.36 6.16 15.87
CA ARG A 231 18.71 5.52 17.15
C ARG A 231 19.80 4.45 16.99
N LYS A 232 19.75 3.65 15.92
CA LYS A 232 20.74 2.59 15.65
C LYS A 232 22.12 3.14 15.29
N ARG A 233 22.22 4.37 14.80
CA ARG A 233 23.50 4.98 14.45
C ARG A 233 24.33 5.34 15.70
N TRP A 234 23.68 5.53 16.84
CA TRP A 234 24.29 6.02 18.08
C TRP A 234 24.42 4.95 19.17
N SER A 235 23.99 3.71 18.88
CA SER A 235 24.13 2.54 19.76
C SER A 235 25.24 1.64 19.27
#